data_AF-A0A4Q6C6E3-F1
#
_entry.id   AF-A0A4Q6C6E3-F1
#
_cell.length_a   1.000
_cell.length_b   1.000
_cell.length_c   1.000
_cell.angle_alpha   90.00
_cell.angle_beta   90.00
_cell.angle_gamma   90.00
#
_symmetry.space_group_name_H-M   'P 1'
#
loop_
_entity.id
_entity.type
_entity.pdbx_description
1 polymer ?
#
loop_
_entity_poly.entity_id
_entity_poly.type
_entity_poly.pdbx_seq_one_letter_code
_entity_poly.pdbx_strand_id
1 'polypeptide(L)'
;GGAMEKLLPLFVKGVAGNLGTGQQWMSWIHIEDISRLFAFAIEKDSAKGVLNGAAPEPVKNERFTKELARALGKSVFLPVPETALKVALGEMSDTVLASQRVLPKATTEAGFTFLHGSIVDALNEIAEPLRGGQHEIFSEQWLPIKPDDLFPFYSDEHNLEELTPPFLKFKVMGKSTAEIEEGTLIDYKLSVHGLPFKWRTLIKDWEPGKRFVDTQLSGPYAKWYHIHDFIPFAGGTLVRDRVTYKLPLGFLGDTFAGWKVGGDVKKIFAYRREVIDEKFGAKT
;
A
#
# COMPACT_ATOMS: atom_id res chain seq x y z
N GLY A 1 -5.93 0.30 -4.11
CA GLY A 1 -7.39 0.43 -4.04
C GLY A 1 -8.05 0.21 -5.39
N GLY A 2 -9.39 0.35 -5.45
CA GLY A 2 -10.18 0.24 -6.68
C GLY A 2 -10.13 -1.13 -7.35
N ALA A 3 -10.46 -1.19 -8.65
CA ALA A 3 -10.38 -2.42 -9.45
C ALA A 3 -8.95 -3.00 -9.48
N MET A 4 -7.92 -2.14 -9.42
CA MET A 4 -6.52 -2.55 -9.44
C MET A 4 -6.15 -3.48 -8.28
N GLU A 5 -6.65 -3.21 -7.07
CA GLU A 5 -6.38 -4.05 -5.89
C GLU A 5 -6.89 -5.49 -6.06
N LYS A 6 -8.01 -5.68 -6.76
CA LYS A 6 -8.55 -7.00 -7.05
C LYS A 6 -7.86 -7.68 -8.24
N LEU A 7 -7.41 -6.90 -9.22
CA LEU A 7 -6.76 -7.42 -10.43
C LEU A 7 -5.29 -7.83 -10.18
N LEU A 8 -4.52 -7.00 -9.48
CA LEU A 8 -3.08 -7.22 -9.26
C LEU A 8 -2.71 -8.63 -8.79
N PRO A 9 -3.40 -9.25 -7.81
CA PRO A 9 -3.08 -10.61 -7.37
C PRO A 9 -3.17 -11.66 -8.48
N LEU A 10 -4.10 -11.49 -9.44
CA LEU A 10 -4.26 -12.40 -10.58
C LEU A 10 -3.08 -12.28 -11.56
N PHE A 11 -2.64 -11.05 -11.82
CA PHE A 11 -1.51 -10.77 -12.71
C PHE A 11 -0.18 -11.20 -12.10
N VAL A 12 0.05 -10.91 -10.81
CA VAL A 12 1.27 -11.32 -10.10
C VAL A 12 1.42 -12.86 -10.10
N LYS A 13 0.30 -13.59 -9.92
CA LYS A 13 0.26 -15.06 -9.97
C LYS A 13 0.38 -15.65 -11.38
N GLY A 14 0.38 -14.82 -12.42
CA GLY A 14 0.42 -15.28 -13.82
C GLY A 14 -0.86 -15.97 -14.30
N VAL A 15 -1.97 -15.77 -13.59
CA VAL A 15 -3.30 -16.35 -13.92
C VAL A 15 -4.17 -15.32 -14.66
N ALA A 16 -3.63 -14.14 -14.97
CA ALA A 16 -4.37 -13.09 -15.63
C ALA A 16 -4.38 -13.19 -17.15
N GLY A 17 -5.48 -12.71 -17.71
CA GLY A 17 -5.84 -12.70 -19.11
C GLY A 17 -6.71 -11.52 -19.45
N ASN A 18 -7.03 -11.37 -20.73
CA ASN A 18 -8.06 -10.43 -21.15
C ASN A 18 -9.36 -10.71 -20.39
N LEU A 19 -10.01 -9.65 -19.93
CA LEU A 19 -11.28 -9.71 -19.22
C LEU A 19 -12.39 -9.75 -20.27
N GLY A 20 -13.16 -10.85 -20.36
CA GLY A 20 -14.21 -10.98 -21.38
C GLY A 20 -13.64 -10.94 -22.80
N THR A 21 -14.21 -10.11 -23.69
CA THR A 21 -13.74 -9.98 -25.09
C THR A 21 -12.49 -9.12 -25.25
N GLY A 22 -12.11 -8.36 -24.22
CA GLY A 22 -10.99 -7.41 -24.24
C GLY A 22 -11.26 -6.11 -25.01
N GLN A 23 -12.39 -5.99 -25.72
CA GLN A 23 -12.70 -4.83 -26.57
C GLN A 23 -13.43 -3.71 -25.82
N GLN A 24 -13.91 -3.97 -24.61
CA GLN A 24 -14.56 -2.97 -23.77
C GLN A 24 -13.60 -1.82 -23.44
N TRP A 25 -14.13 -0.60 -23.48
CA TRP A 25 -13.41 0.58 -23.07
C TRP A 25 -13.28 0.62 -21.55
N MET A 26 -12.08 0.94 -21.09
CA MET A 26 -11.77 1.19 -19.70
C MET A 26 -11.34 2.65 -19.55
N SER A 27 -12.19 3.42 -18.87
CA SER A 27 -11.81 4.72 -18.33
C SER A 27 -11.13 4.49 -16.98
N TRP A 28 -9.95 5.06 -16.81
CA TRP A 28 -9.10 4.86 -15.64
C TRP A 28 -8.55 6.21 -15.18
N ILE A 29 -8.09 6.31 -13.94
CA ILE A 29 -7.37 7.47 -13.43
C ILE A 29 -6.39 6.99 -12.37
N HIS A 30 -5.20 7.60 -12.31
CA HIS A 30 -4.25 7.33 -11.25
C HIS A 30 -4.73 7.89 -9.91
N ILE A 31 -4.41 7.22 -8.79
CA ILE A 31 -4.87 7.64 -7.46
C ILE A 31 -4.36 9.04 -7.08
N GLU A 32 -3.14 9.37 -7.53
CA GLU A 32 -2.55 10.68 -7.33
C GLU A 32 -3.28 11.74 -8.15
N ASP A 33 -3.64 11.45 -9.40
CA ASP A 33 -4.35 12.41 -10.25
C ASP A 33 -5.77 12.67 -9.79
N ILE A 34 -6.51 11.66 -9.32
CA ILE A 34 -7.86 11.90 -8.76
C ILE A 34 -7.78 12.72 -7.47
N SER A 35 -6.77 12.47 -6.62
CA SER A 35 -6.55 13.25 -5.39
C SER A 35 -6.21 14.71 -5.71
N ARG A 36 -5.30 14.94 -6.67
CA ARG A 36 -4.95 16.27 -7.18
C ARG A 36 -6.14 16.96 -7.83
N LEU A 37 -7.01 16.21 -8.51
CA LEU A 37 -8.22 16.77 -9.11
C LEU A 37 -9.19 17.29 -8.04
N PHE A 38 -9.34 16.59 -6.92
CA PHE A 38 -10.13 17.10 -5.80
C PHE A 38 -9.54 18.39 -5.21
N ALA A 39 -8.23 18.43 -4.97
CA ALA A 39 -7.56 19.64 -4.50
C ALA A 39 -7.74 20.80 -5.50
N PHE A 40 -7.55 20.53 -6.78
CA PHE A 40 -7.77 21.49 -7.85
C PHE A 40 -9.21 22.02 -7.88
N ALA A 41 -10.20 21.14 -7.68
CA ALA A 41 -11.61 21.52 -7.65
C ALA A 41 -11.97 22.40 -6.45
N ILE A 42 -11.25 22.28 -5.35
CA ILE A 42 -11.42 23.14 -4.15
C ILE A 42 -10.71 24.48 -4.34
N GLU A 43 -9.53 24.49 -4.95
CA GLU A 43 -8.65 25.67 -4.98
C GLU A 43 -8.88 26.61 -6.18
N LYS A 44 -9.43 26.10 -7.30
CA LYS A 44 -9.50 26.86 -8.55
C LYS A 44 -10.94 27.25 -8.87
N ASP A 45 -11.18 28.54 -8.96
CA ASP A 45 -12.47 29.09 -9.40
C ASP A 45 -12.87 28.68 -10.82
N SER A 46 -11.92 28.24 -11.66
CA SER A 46 -12.21 27.69 -12.98
C SER A 46 -12.83 26.29 -12.94
N ALA A 47 -12.72 25.57 -11.82
CA ALA A 47 -13.19 24.21 -11.64
C ALA A 47 -14.69 24.17 -11.27
N LYS A 48 -15.55 24.61 -12.20
CA LYS A 48 -17.01 24.66 -12.01
C LYS A 48 -17.74 23.60 -12.80
N GLY A 49 -18.86 23.11 -12.25
CA GLY A 49 -19.72 22.13 -12.90
C GLY A 49 -19.20 20.69 -12.78
N VAL A 50 -19.50 19.86 -13.78
CA VAL A 50 -19.14 18.43 -13.78
C VAL A 50 -17.73 18.26 -14.37
N LEU A 51 -16.81 17.77 -13.55
CA LEU A 51 -15.45 17.41 -13.96
C LEU A 51 -15.32 15.88 -13.98
N ASN A 52 -14.85 15.32 -15.10
CA ASN A 52 -14.63 13.89 -15.21
C ASN A 52 -13.25 13.53 -14.63
N GLY A 53 -13.24 12.68 -13.61
CA GLY A 53 -12.04 12.05 -13.06
C GLY A 53 -11.59 10.83 -13.87
N ALA A 54 -11.23 11.05 -15.13
CA ALA A 54 -10.68 10.03 -16.02
C ALA A 54 -9.42 10.55 -16.70
N ALA A 55 -8.40 9.73 -16.86
CA ALA A 55 -7.20 10.05 -17.62
C ALA A 55 -7.55 10.38 -19.09
N PRO A 56 -6.74 11.21 -19.77
CA PRO A 56 -7.02 11.67 -21.13
C PRO A 56 -7.00 10.56 -22.18
N GLU A 57 -6.34 9.44 -21.88
CA GLU A 57 -6.22 8.28 -22.77
C GLU A 57 -7.02 7.07 -22.24
N PRO A 58 -8.33 6.97 -22.50
CA PRO A 58 -9.06 5.72 -22.23
C PRO A 58 -8.52 4.61 -23.13
N VAL A 59 -8.42 3.40 -22.58
CA VAL A 59 -7.84 2.25 -23.29
C VAL A 59 -8.83 1.10 -23.36
N LYS A 60 -8.65 0.21 -24.34
CA LYS A 60 -9.35 -1.07 -24.33
C LYS A 60 -8.77 -1.99 -23.26
N ASN A 61 -9.60 -2.89 -22.73
CA ASN A 61 -9.16 -3.86 -21.73
C ASN A 61 -7.98 -4.73 -22.20
N GLU A 62 -7.94 -5.12 -23.47
CA GLU A 62 -6.81 -5.85 -24.05
C GLU A 62 -5.49 -5.08 -23.89
N ARG A 63 -5.49 -3.78 -24.18
CA ARG A 63 -4.32 -2.91 -24.01
C ARG A 63 -3.96 -2.78 -22.53
N PHE A 64 -4.93 -2.51 -21.66
CA PHE A 64 -4.70 -2.46 -20.22
C PHE A 64 -4.05 -3.74 -19.69
N THR A 65 -4.60 -4.91 -20.06
CA THR A 65 -4.12 -6.24 -19.64
C THR A 65 -2.69 -6.47 -20.11
N LYS A 66 -2.41 -6.18 -21.39
CA LYS A 66 -1.08 -6.34 -21.98
C LYS A 66 -0.04 -5.44 -21.31
N GLU A 67 -0.38 -4.18 -21.07
CA GLU A 67 0.53 -3.23 -20.44
C GLU A 67 0.75 -3.54 -18.95
N LEU A 68 -0.27 -4.00 -18.22
CA LEU A 68 -0.10 -4.41 -16.82
C LEU A 68 0.78 -5.66 -16.70
N ALA A 69 0.57 -6.66 -17.56
CA ALA A 69 1.42 -7.83 -17.59
C ALA A 69 2.87 -7.48 -17.95
N ARG A 70 3.08 -6.65 -18.98
CA ARG A 70 4.40 -6.14 -19.34
C ARG A 70 5.04 -5.39 -18.18
N ALA A 71 4.29 -4.51 -17.52
CA ALA A 71 4.76 -3.75 -16.39
C ALA A 71 5.17 -4.65 -15.21
N LEU A 72 4.54 -5.81 -15.04
CA LEU A 72 4.91 -6.78 -14.01
C LEU A 72 5.99 -7.80 -14.45
N GLY A 73 6.51 -7.68 -15.68
CA GLY A 73 7.43 -8.68 -16.26
C GLY A 73 6.77 -10.04 -16.46
N LYS A 74 5.46 -10.06 -16.70
CA LYS A 74 4.65 -11.27 -16.91
C LYS A 74 4.16 -11.36 -18.35
N SER A 75 3.94 -12.58 -18.81
CA SER A 75 3.29 -12.86 -20.09
C SER A 75 1.80 -13.16 -19.87
N VAL A 76 0.95 -12.68 -20.78
CA VAL A 76 -0.49 -12.96 -20.79
C VAL A 76 -0.72 -14.24 -21.60
N PHE A 77 -1.25 -15.30 -20.99
CA PHE A 77 -1.36 -16.60 -21.66
C PHE A 77 -2.79 -17.08 -21.91
N LEU A 78 -3.74 -16.77 -21.04
CA LEU A 78 -5.08 -17.35 -21.09
C LEU A 78 -6.15 -16.29 -20.85
N PRO A 79 -7.13 -16.08 -21.75
CA PRO A 79 -8.27 -15.21 -21.46
C PRO A 79 -9.02 -15.69 -20.22
N VAL A 80 -9.44 -14.76 -19.35
CA VAL A 80 -10.17 -15.10 -18.13
C VAL A 80 -11.66 -15.14 -18.45
N PRO A 81 -12.35 -16.29 -18.25
CA PRO A 81 -13.79 -16.38 -18.47
C PRO A 81 -14.55 -15.34 -17.63
N GLU A 82 -15.61 -14.76 -18.20
CA GLU A 82 -16.43 -13.73 -17.53
C GLU A 82 -16.98 -14.22 -16.19
N THR A 83 -17.35 -15.49 -16.09
CA THR A 83 -17.82 -16.12 -14.85
C THR A 83 -16.75 -16.13 -13.75
N ALA A 84 -15.50 -16.45 -14.08
CA ALA A 84 -14.40 -16.41 -13.13
C ALA A 84 -14.11 -14.98 -12.66
N LEU A 85 -14.26 -14.00 -13.57
CA LEU A 85 -14.12 -12.60 -13.23
C LEU A 85 -15.24 -12.11 -12.31
N LYS A 86 -16.50 -12.51 -12.55
CA LYS A 86 -17.65 -12.21 -11.68
C LYS A 86 -17.46 -12.76 -10.28
N VAL A 87 -16.94 -13.97 -10.15
CA VAL A 87 -16.60 -14.57 -8.84
C VAL A 87 -15.50 -13.78 -8.13
N ALA A 88 -14.44 -13.37 -8.84
CA ALA A 88 -13.32 -12.65 -8.23
C ALA A 88 -13.65 -11.18 -7.87
N LEU A 89 -14.43 -10.50 -8.71
CA LEU A 89 -14.71 -9.07 -8.56
C LEU A 89 -16.03 -8.78 -7.83
N GLY A 90 -16.96 -9.75 -7.76
CA GLY A 90 -18.31 -9.55 -7.23
C GLY A 90 -19.08 -8.53 -8.06
N GLU A 91 -19.84 -7.65 -7.40
CA GLU A 91 -20.60 -6.57 -8.04
C GLU A 91 -19.72 -5.55 -8.80
N MET A 92 -18.42 -5.47 -8.49
CA MET A 92 -17.48 -4.63 -9.27
C MET A 92 -17.19 -5.19 -10.67
N SER A 93 -17.56 -6.46 -10.95
CA SER A 93 -17.41 -7.02 -12.29
C SER A 93 -18.20 -6.22 -13.32
N ASP A 94 -19.40 -5.76 -12.98
CA ASP A 94 -20.21 -4.93 -13.88
C ASP A 94 -19.55 -3.58 -14.16
N THR A 95 -18.82 -3.01 -13.19
CA THR A 95 -18.03 -1.78 -13.40
C THR A 95 -16.79 -2.02 -14.27
N VAL A 96 -16.12 -3.15 -14.11
CA VAL A 96 -14.94 -3.53 -14.91
C VAL A 96 -15.32 -3.98 -16.32
N LEU A 97 -16.53 -4.55 -16.48
CA LEU A 97 -17.13 -4.94 -17.74
C LEU A 97 -17.92 -3.79 -18.39
N ALA A 98 -18.23 -2.72 -17.64
CA ALA A 98 -18.87 -1.53 -18.17
C ALA A 98 -17.96 -0.86 -19.19
N SER A 99 -18.40 -0.86 -20.45
CA SER A 99 -17.69 -0.20 -21.55
C SER A 99 -18.07 1.27 -21.60
N GLN A 100 -17.45 2.10 -20.76
CA GLN A 100 -17.58 3.55 -20.83
C GLN A 100 -16.27 4.18 -21.27
N ARG A 101 -16.34 4.97 -22.35
CA ARG A 101 -15.24 5.81 -22.83
C ARG A 101 -15.49 7.24 -22.39
N VAL A 102 -14.95 7.59 -21.22
CA VAL A 102 -15.03 8.91 -20.61
C VAL A 102 -13.79 9.71 -20.99
N LEU A 103 -13.98 10.97 -21.37
CA LEU A 103 -12.89 11.90 -21.67
C LEU A 103 -12.95 13.09 -20.70
N PRO A 104 -11.80 13.56 -20.17
CA PRO A 104 -11.74 14.66 -19.20
C PRO A 104 -11.77 16.05 -19.83
N LYS A 105 -12.62 16.28 -20.84
CA LYS A 105 -12.60 17.53 -21.62
C LYS A 105 -12.76 18.78 -20.73
N ALA A 106 -13.83 18.84 -19.94
CA ALA A 106 -14.08 19.95 -19.01
C ALA A 106 -12.96 20.08 -17.95
N THR A 107 -12.43 18.95 -17.47
CA THR A 107 -11.31 18.91 -16.53
C THR A 107 -10.05 19.56 -17.10
N THR A 108 -9.68 19.19 -18.34
CA THR A 108 -8.53 19.78 -19.03
C THR A 108 -8.76 21.24 -19.42
N GLU A 109 -9.97 21.60 -19.86
CA GLU A 109 -10.35 22.98 -20.21
C GLU A 109 -10.37 23.90 -18.99
N ALA A 110 -10.69 23.38 -17.81
CA ALA A 110 -10.60 24.11 -16.55
C ALA A 110 -9.14 24.41 -16.14
N GLY A 111 -8.16 23.78 -16.78
CA GLY A 111 -6.72 23.97 -16.55
C GLY A 111 -6.04 22.86 -15.74
N PHE A 112 -6.71 21.75 -15.47
CA PHE A 112 -6.08 20.63 -14.75
C PHE A 112 -5.08 19.89 -15.64
N THR A 113 -3.89 19.61 -15.10
CA THR A 113 -2.84 18.83 -15.78
C THR A 113 -2.61 17.51 -15.06
N PHE A 114 -2.75 16.40 -15.78
CA PHE A 114 -2.50 15.04 -15.29
C PHE A 114 -1.00 14.79 -15.16
N LEU A 115 -0.56 14.22 -14.04
CA LEU A 115 0.80 13.69 -13.88
C LEU A 115 0.94 12.35 -14.60
N HIS A 116 -0.10 11.52 -14.55
CA HIS A 116 -0.13 10.17 -15.10
C HIS A 116 -1.15 10.09 -16.24
N GLY A 117 -0.87 10.79 -17.34
CA GLY A 117 -1.76 10.80 -18.51
C GLY A 117 -1.72 9.54 -19.39
N SER A 118 -0.65 8.74 -19.25
CA SER A 118 -0.35 7.55 -20.05
C SER A 118 -0.57 6.29 -19.22
N ILE A 119 -1.28 5.30 -19.79
CA ILE A 119 -1.52 4.03 -19.10
C ILE A 119 -0.20 3.29 -18.82
N VAL A 120 0.79 3.46 -19.71
CA VAL A 120 2.08 2.76 -19.58
C VAL A 120 2.84 3.32 -18.38
N ASP A 121 2.86 4.65 -18.22
CA ASP A 121 3.59 5.30 -17.13
C ASP A 121 2.92 5.01 -15.78
N ALA A 122 1.59 5.11 -15.74
CA ALA A 122 0.81 4.79 -14.54
C ALA A 122 1.01 3.33 -14.10
N LEU A 123 0.94 2.37 -15.03
CA LEU A 123 1.14 0.95 -14.69
C LEU A 123 2.59 0.63 -14.36
N ASN A 124 3.55 1.32 -14.97
CA ASN A 124 4.97 1.15 -14.66
C ASN A 124 5.27 1.60 -13.23
N GLU A 125 4.74 2.75 -12.80
CA GLU A 125 4.86 3.25 -11.43
C GLU A 125 4.22 2.27 -10.44
N ILE A 126 2.95 1.89 -10.67
CA ILE A 126 2.23 0.94 -9.80
C ILE A 126 2.95 -0.41 -9.70
N ALA A 127 3.54 -0.88 -10.80
CA ALA A 127 4.23 -2.15 -10.85
C ALA A 127 5.67 -2.09 -10.33
N GLU A 128 6.28 -0.90 -10.23
CA GLU A 128 7.69 -0.74 -9.87
C GLU A 128 8.02 -1.36 -8.50
N PRO A 129 7.23 -1.15 -7.43
CA PRO A 129 7.43 -1.87 -6.17
C PRO A 129 7.29 -3.39 -6.34
N LEU A 130 6.37 -3.84 -7.19
CA LEU A 130 6.10 -5.27 -7.40
C LEU A 130 7.20 -5.96 -8.24
N ARG A 131 8.01 -5.21 -8.99
CA ARG A 131 9.15 -5.72 -9.75
C ARG A 131 10.25 -6.18 -8.78
N GLY A 132 10.46 -7.49 -8.71
CA GLY A 132 11.47 -8.08 -7.83
C GLY A 132 10.99 -8.43 -6.43
N GLY A 133 9.67 -8.60 -6.26
CA GLY A 133 9.05 -9.19 -5.08
C GLY A 133 9.03 -8.29 -3.85
N GLN A 134 9.10 -6.96 -4.03
CA GLN A 134 8.82 -6.04 -2.93
C GLN A 134 7.32 -5.85 -2.81
N HIS A 135 6.90 -5.77 -1.57
CA HIS A 135 5.55 -5.41 -1.19
C HIS A 135 5.65 -4.17 -0.34
N GLU A 136 4.74 -3.23 -0.56
CA GLU A 136 4.61 -2.06 0.28
C GLU A 136 3.26 -2.01 0.96
N ILE A 137 3.28 -1.62 2.23
CA ILE A 137 2.10 -1.34 3.02
C ILE A 137 2.26 0.06 3.60
N PHE A 138 1.20 0.84 3.46
CA PHE A 138 1.09 2.18 4.00
C PHE A 138 -0.04 2.21 5.01
N SER A 139 0.18 2.88 6.14
CA SER A 139 -0.85 3.19 7.12
C SER A 139 -0.71 4.64 7.55
N GLU A 140 -1.82 5.37 7.57
CA GLU A 140 -1.88 6.74 8.06
C GLU A 140 -2.96 6.88 9.13
N GLN A 141 -2.61 7.52 10.25
CA GLN A 141 -3.53 7.72 11.37
C GLN A 141 -3.28 9.12 11.95
N TRP A 142 -4.34 9.90 12.06
CA TRP A 142 -4.27 11.20 12.74
C TRP A 142 -4.57 11.02 14.22
N LEU A 143 -3.76 11.66 15.08
CA LEU A 143 -3.91 11.62 16.52
C LEU A 143 -3.92 13.05 17.09
N PRO A 144 -4.80 13.37 18.06
CA PRO A 144 -4.91 14.68 18.70
C PRO A 144 -3.78 14.97 19.70
N ILE A 145 -2.55 14.54 19.41
CA ILE A 145 -1.36 14.68 20.25
C ILE A 145 -0.23 15.24 19.39
N LYS A 146 0.62 16.11 19.93
CA LYS A 146 1.75 16.68 19.20
C LYS A 146 2.87 15.63 19.01
N PRO A 147 3.69 15.76 17.95
CA PRO A 147 4.70 14.74 17.67
C PRO A 147 5.68 14.50 18.83
N ASP A 148 6.14 15.57 19.50
CA ASP A 148 7.09 15.47 20.61
C ASP A 148 6.52 14.76 21.84
N ASP A 149 5.20 14.86 22.05
CA ASP A 149 4.49 14.18 23.15
C ASP A 149 4.14 12.72 22.80
N LEU A 150 4.01 12.42 21.50
CA LEU A 150 3.66 11.09 20.99
C LEU A 150 4.89 10.21 20.78
N PHE A 151 6.00 10.78 20.30
CA PHE A 151 7.20 10.05 19.93
C PHE A 151 7.77 9.17 21.05
N PRO A 152 7.79 9.59 22.34
CA PRO A 152 8.23 8.74 23.45
C PRO A 152 7.52 7.37 23.52
N PHE A 153 6.24 7.31 23.13
CA PHE A 153 5.50 6.05 23.08
C PHE A 153 6.03 5.10 22.00
N TYR A 154 6.41 5.64 20.83
CA TYR A 154 6.96 4.84 19.73
C TYR A 154 8.44 4.50 19.91
N SER A 155 9.17 5.26 20.73
CA SER A 155 10.58 5.02 21.05
C SER A 155 10.80 4.07 22.23
N ASP A 156 9.75 3.42 22.74
CA ASP A 156 9.83 2.46 23.83
C ASP A 156 9.46 1.06 23.34
N GLU A 157 10.41 0.13 23.44
CA GLU A 157 10.24 -1.25 22.99
C GLU A 157 9.12 -1.99 23.73
N HIS A 158 8.77 -1.58 24.95
CA HIS A 158 7.71 -2.24 25.72
C HIS A 158 6.34 -2.01 25.07
N ASN A 159 6.15 -0.87 24.41
CA ASN A 159 4.91 -0.57 23.68
C ASN A 159 4.80 -1.37 22.38
N LEU A 160 5.93 -1.81 21.79
CA LEU A 160 5.90 -2.63 20.56
C LEU A 160 5.14 -3.94 20.75
N GLU A 161 5.25 -4.58 21.92
CA GLU A 161 4.50 -5.81 22.21
C GLU A 161 2.99 -5.55 22.24
N GLU A 162 2.57 -4.44 22.85
CA GLU A 162 1.16 -4.06 22.96
C GLU A 162 0.56 -3.70 21.59
N LEU A 163 1.35 -3.06 20.72
CA LEU A 163 0.97 -2.70 19.36
C LEU A 163 0.98 -3.88 18.38
N THR A 164 1.34 -5.08 18.82
CA THR A 164 1.45 -6.26 17.97
C THR A 164 0.37 -7.29 18.29
N PRO A 165 -0.33 -7.86 17.29
CA PRO A 165 -1.38 -8.84 17.56
C PRO A 165 -0.92 -10.07 18.35
N PRO A 166 -1.74 -10.59 19.29
CA PRO A 166 -1.41 -11.77 20.10
C PRO A 166 -1.07 -13.03 19.28
N PHE A 167 -1.61 -13.18 18.08
CA PHE A 167 -1.35 -14.36 17.23
C PHE A 167 0.12 -14.50 16.83
N LEU A 168 0.90 -13.41 16.85
CA LEU A 168 2.33 -13.44 16.56
C LEU A 168 3.18 -13.87 17.75
N LYS A 169 2.63 -13.93 18.98
CA LYS A 169 3.41 -14.22 20.20
C LYS A 169 4.70 -13.39 20.27
N PHE A 170 4.61 -12.13 19.87
CA PHE A 170 5.75 -11.23 19.73
C PHE A 170 6.32 -10.89 21.12
N LYS A 171 7.64 -11.02 21.25
CA LYS A 171 8.38 -10.76 22.49
C LYS A 171 9.68 -10.03 22.18
N VAL A 172 9.93 -8.94 22.89
CA VAL A 172 11.23 -8.27 22.89
C VAL A 172 12.17 -9.05 23.79
N MET A 173 13.31 -9.45 23.25
CA MET A 173 14.32 -10.26 23.94
C MET A 173 15.43 -9.39 24.54
N GLY A 174 15.65 -8.21 23.98
CA GLY A 174 16.63 -7.24 24.46
C GLY A 174 17.02 -6.23 23.38
N LYS A 175 17.79 -5.22 23.79
CA LYS A 175 18.34 -4.19 22.91
C LYS A 175 19.78 -3.85 23.28
N SER A 176 20.54 -3.28 22.32
CA SER A 176 21.98 -3.02 22.49
C SER A 176 22.33 -1.73 23.23
N THR A 177 21.35 -0.84 23.46
CA THR A 177 21.53 0.49 24.05
C THR A 177 20.62 0.67 25.28
N ALA A 178 20.86 1.72 26.09
CA ALA A 178 20.04 2.01 27.27
C ALA A 178 18.67 2.61 26.94
N GLU A 179 18.56 3.37 25.86
CA GLU A 179 17.34 3.92 25.26
C GLU A 179 17.37 3.65 23.75
N ILE A 180 16.22 3.64 23.07
CA ILE A 180 16.21 3.49 21.61
C ILE A 180 16.73 4.76 20.96
N GLU A 181 17.73 4.60 20.11
CA GLU A 181 18.40 5.66 19.34
C GLU A 181 18.95 5.10 18.01
N GLU A 182 19.53 5.96 17.17
CA GLU A 182 20.21 5.51 15.95
C GLU A 182 21.29 4.47 16.26
N GLY A 183 21.33 3.39 15.48
CA GLY A 183 22.29 2.31 15.68
C GLY A 183 21.82 1.24 16.67
N THR A 184 20.71 1.45 17.37
CA THR A 184 20.15 0.46 18.31
C THR A 184 19.79 -0.82 17.58
N LEU A 185 20.30 -1.95 18.08
CA LEU A 185 19.86 -3.28 17.70
C LEU A 185 18.78 -3.75 18.66
N ILE A 186 17.70 -4.29 18.11
CA ILE A 186 16.62 -4.87 18.91
C ILE A 186 16.36 -6.30 18.46
N ASP A 187 16.37 -7.22 19.42
CA ASP A 187 16.13 -8.64 19.23
C ASP A 187 14.72 -9.01 19.64
N TYR A 188 14.01 -9.71 18.75
CA TYR A 188 12.65 -10.17 18.93
C TYR A 188 12.52 -11.68 18.75
N LYS A 189 11.47 -12.22 19.33
CA LYS A 189 10.95 -13.56 19.05
C LYS A 189 9.49 -13.46 18.65
N LEU A 190 9.10 -14.15 17.59
CA LEU A 190 7.73 -14.20 17.11
C LEU A 190 7.38 -15.57 16.54
N SER A 191 6.10 -15.77 16.25
CA SER A 191 5.54 -16.95 15.61
C SER A 191 4.72 -16.56 14.40
N VAL A 192 5.12 -17.02 13.22
CA VAL A 192 4.37 -16.82 11.97
C VAL A 192 3.77 -18.16 11.58
N HIS A 193 2.44 -18.23 11.52
CA HIS A 193 1.69 -19.47 11.26
C HIS A 193 2.12 -20.68 12.13
N GLY A 194 2.44 -20.42 13.40
CA GLY A 194 2.87 -21.46 14.35
C GLY A 194 4.35 -21.81 14.30
N LEU A 195 5.10 -21.31 13.31
CA LEU A 195 6.55 -21.49 13.22
C LEU A 195 7.28 -20.39 13.99
N PRO A 196 8.20 -20.71 14.91
CA PRO A 196 8.93 -19.72 15.69
C PRO A 196 10.09 -19.11 14.89
N PHE A 197 10.27 -17.80 14.98
CA PHE A 197 11.37 -17.06 14.38
C PHE A 197 12.06 -16.18 15.43
N LYS A 198 13.38 -16.01 15.26
CA LYS A 198 14.14 -14.92 15.87
C LYS A 198 14.28 -13.83 14.83
N TRP A 199 14.18 -12.58 15.25
CA TRP A 199 14.28 -11.43 14.38
C TRP A 199 15.15 -10.37 15.04
N ARG A 200 16.22 -9.94 14.36
CA ARG A 200 17.04 -8.80 14.75
C ARG A 200 16.79 -7.62 13.81
N THR A 201 16.54 -6.46 14.38
CA THR A 201 16.42 -5.18 13.65
C THR A 201 17.50 -4.19 14.06
N LEU A 202 17.67 -3.17 13.23
CA LEU A 202 18.55 -2.03 13.43
C LEU A 202 17.73 -0.75 13.23
N ILE A 203 17.84 0.18 14.18
CA ILE A 203 17.25 1.51 14.10
C ILE A 203 18.17 2.44 13.30
N LYS A 204 17.60 3.17 12.35
CA LYS A 204 18.26 4.12 11.44
C LYS A 204 17.44 5.39 11.30
N ASP A 205 18.06 6.42 10.71
CA ASP A 205 17.38 7.67 10.31
C ASP A 205 16.56 8.25 11.49
N TRP A 206 17.19 8.32 12.67
CA TRP A 206 16.54 8.68 13.93
C TRP A 206 16.46 10.19 14.11
N GLU A 207 15.26 10.73 13.96
CA GLU A 207 14.95 12.14 14.18
C GLU A 207 13.80 12.24 15.20
N PRO A 208 14.10 12.44 16.50
CA PRO A 208 13.09 12.54 17.54
C PRO A 208 11.95 13.50 17.18
N GLY A 209 10.71 13.06 17.41
CA GLY A 209 9.50 13.81 17.08
C GLY A 209 9.17 13.91 15.58
N LYS A 210 9.98 13.32 14.69
CA LYS A 210 9.80 13.44 13.23
C LYS A 210 9.82 12.12 12.50
N ARG A 211 10.83 11.28 12.75
CA ARG A 211 11.04 10.05 11.98
C ARG A 211 11.92 9.05 12.72
N PHE A 212 11.69 7.78 12.45
CA PHE A 212 12.74 6.77 12.55
C PHE A 212 12.47 5.60 11.60
N VAL A 213 13.49 4.78 11.40
CA VAL A 213 13.43 3.59 10.54
C VAL A 213 13.88 2.36 11.30
N ASP A 214 13.09 1.28 11.26
CA ASP A 214 13.55 -0.06 11.63
C ASP A 214 13.81 -0.91 10.39
N THR A 215 14.99 -1.51 10.32
CA THR A 215 15.37 -2.41 9.23
C THR A 215 15.80 -3.76 9.76
N GLN A 216 15.38 -4.83 9.10
CA GLN A 216 15.78 -6.18 9.49
C GLN A 216 17.23 -6.46 9.10
N LEU A 217 18.01 -6.97 10.06
CA LEU A 217 19.31 -7.59 9.82
C LEU A 217 19.20 -9.10 9.61
N SER A 218 18.33 -9.78 10.38
CA SER A 218 18.02 -11.20 10.23
C SER A 218 16.60 -11.48 10.70
N GLY A 219 15.86 -12.37 10.05
CA GLY A 219 14.46 -12.62 10.42
C GLY A 219 13.68 -13.41 9.37
N PRO A 220 12.34 -13.43 9.48
CA PRO A 220 11.48 -14.22 8.59
C PRO A 220 11.37 -13.67 7.16
N TYR A 221 11.78 -12.42 6.93
CA TYR A 221 11.76 -11.79 5.62
C TYR A 221 13.12 -11.85 4.92
N ALA A 222 13.17 -11.63 3.61
CA ALA A 222 14.43 -11.33 2.90
C ALA A 222 14.80 -9.84 3.02
N LYS A 223 13.80 -8.98 3.17
CA LYS A 223 13.93 -7.54 3.45
C LYS A 223 12.75 -7.15 4.32
N TRP A 224 13.01 -6.33 5.33
CA TRP A 224 12.00 -5.54 6.02
C TRP A 224 12.62 -4.18 6.30
N TYR A 225 11.95 -3.15 5.83
CA TYR A 225 12.37 -1.77 5.98
C TYR A 225 11.13 -0.96 6.26
N HIS A 226 11.05 -0.39 7.45
CA HIS A 226 9.85 0.23 7.95
C HIS A 226 10.17 1.63 8.43
N ILE A 227 9.48 2.61 7.85
CA ILE A 227 9.62 4.02 8.17
C ILE A 227 8.42 4.42 9.00
N HIS A 228 8.70 5.12 10.08
CA HIS A 228 7.73 5.83 10.90
C HIS A 228 7.93 7.32 10.70
N ASP A 229 6.90 8.02 10.25
CA ASP A 229 6.87 9.47 10.10
C ASP A 229 5.84 10.09 11.05
N PHE A 230 6.22 11.18 11.71
CA PHE A 230 5.39 11.96 12.63
C PHE A 230 5.26 13.38 12.09
N ILE A 231 4.14 13.67 11.43
CA ILE A 231 3.95 14.93 10.71
C ILE A 231 2.99 15.82 11.53
N PRO A 232 3.40 17.01 12.00
CA PRO A 232 2.47 17.96 12.60
C PRO A 232 1.36 18.32 11.60
N PHE A 233 0.10 18.03 11.94
CA PHE A 233 -1.03 18.25 11.05
C PHE A 233 -2.31 18.56 11.83
N ALA A 234 -3.00 19.63 11.44
CA ALA A 234 -4.29 20.05 12.02
C ALA A 234 -4.28 20.12 13.57
N GLY A 235 -3.19 20.58 14.18
CA GLY A 235 -3.05 20.69 15.64
C GLY A 235 -2.71 19.39 16.37
N GLY A 236 -2.61 18.27 15.65
CA GLY A 236 -2.16 16.97 16.15
C GLY A 236 -1.01 16.40 15.32
N THR A 237 -0.93 15.09 15.26
CA THR A 237 0.09 14.35 14.49
C THR A 237 -0.57 13.43 13.49
N LEU A 238 -0.20 13.55 12.22
CA LEU A 238 -0.41 12.51 11.23
C LEU A 238 0.76 11.53 11.33
N VAL A 239 0.52 10.37 11.94
CA VAL A 239 1.46 9.26 11.94
C VAL A 239 1.32 8.53 10.61
N ARG A 240 2.44 8.37 9.89
CA ARG A 240 2.52 7.63 8.64
C ARG A 240 3.55 6.51 8.80
N ASP A 241 3.07 5.28 8.69
CA ASP A 241 3.91 4.10 8.63
C ASP A 241 4.03 3.63 7.17
N ARG A 242 5.24 3.33 6.72
CA ARG A 242 5.49 2.68 5.44
C ARG A 242 6.41 1.48 5.63
N VAL A 243 5.92 0.29 5.34
CA VAL A 243 6.71 -0.95 5.33
C VAL A 243 6.97 -1.37 3.90
N THR A 244 8.24 -1.52 3.55
CA THR A 244 8.70 -2.23 2.35
C THR A 244 9.30 -3.57 2.77
N TYR A 245 8.71 -4.68 2.33
CA TYR A 245 9.21 -6.03 2.65
C TYR A 245 9.36 -6.93 1.42
N LYS A 246 10.24 -7.94 1.54
CA LYS A 246 10.41 -9.02 0.56
C LYS A 246 10.32 -10.36 1.26
N LEU A 247 9.67 -11.33 0.65
CA LEU A 247 9.64 -12.71 1.17
C LEU A 247 10.93 -13.47 0.83
N PRO A 248 11.33 -14.43 1.67
CA PRO A 248 12.42 -15.35 1.32
C PRO A 248 12.03 -16.23 0.12
N LEU A 249 13.01 -16.84 -0.54
CA LEU A 249 12.84 -17.72 -1.71
C LEU A 249 12.29 -17.03 -2.97
N GLY A 250 12.28 -15.69 -3.00
CA GLY A 250 11.94 -14.89 -4.18
C GLY A 250 10.55 -15.21 -4.74
N PHE A 251 10.47 -15.41 -6.06
CA PHE A 251 9.20 -15.65 -6.77
C PHE A 251 8.38 -16.83 -6.21
N LEU A 252 9.04 -17.90 -5.72
CA LEU A 252 8.34 -19.04 -5.13
C LEU A 252 7.67 -18.66 -3.80
N GLY A 253 8.36 -17.90 -2.94
CA GLY A 253 7.80 -17.39 -1.70
C GLY A 253 6.57 -16.49 -1.94
N ASP A 254 6.69 -15.55 -2.88
CA ASP A 254 5.60 -14.63 -3.23
C ASP A 254 4.38 -15.35 -3.81
N THR A 255 4.59 -16.34 -4.68
CA THR A 255 3.49 -17.04 -5.36
C THR A 255 2.67 -17.89 -4.39
N PHE A 256 3.33 -18.62 -3.48
CA PHE A 256 2.66 -19.56 -2.59
C PHE A 256 2.20 -18.93 -1.27
N ALA A 257 2.95 -17.96 -0.73
CA ALA A 257 2.69 -17.39 0.60
C ALA A 257 2.43 -15.87 0.60
N GLY A 258 2.74 -15.13 -0.47
CA GLY A 258 2.74 -13.67 -0.42
C GLY A 258 1.38 -13.02 -0.18
N TRP A 259 0.30 -13.60 -0.71
CA TRP A 259 -1.06 -13.11 -0.41
C TRP A 259 -1.44 -13.31 1.07
N LYS A 260 -0.97 -14.39 1.69
CA LYS A 260 -1.25 -14.72 3.08
C LYS A 260 -0.42 -13.85 4.02
N VAL A 261 0.88 -13.70 3.73
CA VAL A 261 1.76 -12.79 4.48
C VAL A 261 1.31 -11.34 4.35
N GLY A 262 0.96 -10.87 3.15
CA GLY A 262 0.40 -9.53 2.97
C GLY A 262 -0.92 -9.33 3.73
N GLY A 263 -1.79 -10.35 3.78
CA GLY A 263 -2.99 -10.34 4.60
C GLY A 263 -2.67 -10.25 6.10
N ASP A 264 -1.66 -10.95 6.58
CA ASP A 264 -1.23 -10.90 7.98
C ASP A 264 -0.61 -9.55 8.34
N VAL A 265 0.26 -8.99 7.49
CA VAL A 265 0.83 -7.65 7.75
C VAL A 265 -0.27 -6.59 7.78
N LYS A 266 -1.27 -6.66 6.88
CA LYS A 266 -2.45 -5.78 6.97
C LYS A 266 -3.20 -5.92 8.32
N LYS A 267 -3.35 -7.13 8.85
CA LYS A 267 -3.96 -7.35 10.18
C LYS A 267 -3.12 -6.76 11.31
N ILE A 268 -1.79 -6.82 11.22
CA ILE A 268 -0.88 -6.21 12.20
C ILE A 268 -1.13 -4.70 12.26
N PHE A 269 -1.17 -4.03 11.10
CA PHE A 269 -1.40 -2.58 11.06
C PHE A 269 -2.82 -2.18 11.45
N ALA A 270 -3.83 -3.00 11.12
CA ALA A 270 -5.20 -2.78 11.58
C ALA A 270 -5.31 -2.86 13.12
N TYR A 271 -4.75 -3.90 13.72
CA TYR A 271 -4.71 -4.06 15.17
C TYR A 271 -3.94 -2.92 15.86
N ARG A 272 -2.76 -2.57 15.31
CA ARG A 272 -1.97 -1.43 15.81
C ARG A 272 -2.80 -0.15 15.81
N ARG A 273 -3.53 0.14 14.72
CA ARG A 273 -4.40 1.31 14.62
C ARG A 273 -5.45 1.32 15.73
N GLU A 274 -6.14 0.20 15.94
CA GLU A 274 -7.17 0.06 16.98
C GLU A 274 -6.60 0.37 18.37
N VAL A 275 -5.46 -0.23 18.74
CA VAL A 275 -4.81 0.00 20.03
C VAL A 275 -4.37 1.47 20.21
N ILE A 276 -3.85 2.09 19.15
CA ILE A 276 -3.45 3.50 19.19
C ILE A 276 -4.68 4.41 19.33
N ASP A 277 -5.77 4.13 18.60
CA ASP A 277 -7.02 4.89 18.70
C ASP A 277 -7.61 4.78 20.11
N GLU A 278 -7.56 3.61 20.75
CA GLU A 278 -8.01 3.43 22.13
C GLU A 278 -7.19 4.25 23.13
N LYS A 279 -5.88 4.39 22.92
CA LYS A 279 -4.98 5.13 23.82
C LYS A 279 -5.02 6.64 23.61
N PHE A 280 -5.01 7.06 22.35
CA PHE A 280 -4.70 8.43 21.96
C PHE A 280 -5.75 9.06 21.04
N GLY A 281 -6.69 8.28 20.52
CA GLY A 281 -7.74 8.77 19.64
C GLY A 281 -8.60 9.84 20.30
N ALA A 282 -9.26 10.66 19.47
CA ALA A 282 -10.22 11.61 19.97
C ALA A 282 -11.36 10.84 20.66
N LYS A 283 -11.55 11.08 21.96
CA LYS A 283 -12.72 10.56 22.68
C LYS A 283 -13.96 11.23 22.08
N THR A 284 -14.80 10.42 21.44
CA THR A 284 -16.13 10.82 20.95
C THR A 284 -17.12 11.01 22.08
#